data_AF-A0A2N7D0G7-F1
#
_entry.id   AF-A0A2N7D0G7-F1
#
_cell.length_a   1.000
_cell.length_b   1.000
_cell.length_c   1.000
_cell.angle_alpha   90.00
_cell.angle_beta   90.00
_cell.angle_gamma   90.00
#
_symmetry.space_group_name_H-M   'P 1'
#
loop_
_entity.id
_entity.type
_entity.pdbx_description
1 polymer ?
#
loop_
_entity_poly.entity_id
_entity_poly.type
_entity_poly.pdbx_seq_one_letter_code
_entity_poly.pdbx_strand_id
1 'polypeptide(L)'
;MSTRKAIVVLTCVLGIASCASTPTAVDRDPNLSAEQIQTAQKQEYNEILATHSLWTKRLEDAESLRIYAPENYRDMMSSWKDAHELFIEMRKNPAQVDVKHSVFSSETYAIAFRDRMNTVEYNFTAIQRLKKQADELLAPAMTQMAYLRKLDAAKYFRHANTTVTREYEQLFQYLVVSEVDRAENYQAIFLEKATALEVRVIDAMYVDPLASKLSNLSSARYNILAPISFSYVDQGIIELRKFVSQSPRDFETIERDVDSINFQFRRLEVVVTEVTKLNDVEKSNFEPLVLAAESRLHKISTVAKGNDYRDQDLTTQSERIAHDVEMLNKAEQSSALRKENAQLRQEIALLELQNSSDQGNTEQVVTEVMDKAAYNRLEIENLKKLVSALQEKTTD
;
A
#
# COMPACT_ATOMS: atom_id res chain seq x y z
N MET A 1 20.34 -42.84 28.77
CA MET A 1 21.03 -41.59 28.34
C MET A 1 19.98 -40.71 27.67
N SER A 2 19.27 -39.90 28.46
CA SER A 2 19.55 -38.47 28.73
C SER A 2 18.69 -37.56 27.86
N THR A 3 17.41 -37.45 28.20
CA THR A 3 16.50 -36.40 27.70
C THR A 3 16.47 -35.27 28.73
N ARG A 4 17.19 -34.18 28.44
CA ARG A 4 17.16 -32.97 29.26
C ARG A 4 15.89 -32.20 28.96
N LYS A 5 14.96 -32.19 29.92
CA LYS A 5 13.85 -31.24 30.00
C LYS A 5 14.43 -29.86 30.29
N ALA A 6 14.32 -28.93 29.34
CA ALA A 6 14.64 -27.53 29.58
C ALA A 6 13.42 -26.86 30.23
N ILE A 7 13.46 -26.75 31.56
CA ILE A 7 12.57 -25.87 32.31
C ILE A 7 13.10 -24.45 32.10
N VAL A 8 12.40 -23.63 31.33
CA VAL A 8 12.65 -22.19 31.27
C VAL A 8 11.93 -21.55 32.45
N VAL A 9 12.63 -21.48 33.59
CA VAL A 9 12.25 -20.57 34.68
C VAL A 9 12.66 -19.18 34.23
N LEU A 10 11.71 -18.42 33.67
CA LEU A 10 11.93 -16.99 33.41
C LEU A 10 11.75 -16.26 34.74
N THR A 11 12.88 -16.07 35.43
CA THR A 11 13.03 -15.31 36.66
C THR A 11 12.47 -13.89 36.49
N CYS A 12 11.39 -13.61 37.22
CA CYS A 12 10.87 -12.27 37.45
C CYS A 12 11.94 -11.42 38.15
N VAL A 13 12.69 -10.65 37.37
CA VAL A 13 13.42 -9.50 37.90
C VAL A 13 12.43 -8.36 37.99
N LEU A 14 11.91 -8.15 39.20
CA LEU A 14 11.13 -6.97 39.60
C LEU A 14 12.01 -5.73 39.46
N GLY A 15 11.99 -5.12 38.28
CA GLY A 15 12.48 -3.76 38.06
C GLY A 15 11.40 -2.76 38.45
N ILE A 16 11.09 -2.66 39.75
CA ILE A 16 10.36 -1.49 40.27
C ILE A 16 11.40 -0.38 40.35
N ALA A 17 11.51 0.42 39.29
CA ALA A 17 12.05 1.76 39.45
C ALA A 17 10.98 2.57 40.17
N SER A 18 10.85 2.35 41.48
CA SER A 18 10.15 3.29 42.34
C SER A 18 10.94 4.58 42.26
N CYS A 19 10.35 5.62 41.67
CA CYS A 19 10.81 6.98 41.93
C CYS A 19 10.97 7.12 43.45
N ALA A 20 12.17 7.52 43.87
CA ALA A 20 12.53 7.69 45.26
C ALA A 20 11.42 8.46 46.00
N SER A 21 10.94 7.88 47.09
CA SER A 21 9.96 8.48 47.98
C SER A 21 10.50 9.78 48.56
N THR A 22 10.07 10.91 48.00
CA THR A 22 10.19 12.22 48.66
C THR A 22 9.31 12.19 49.92
N PRO A 23 9.80 12.59 51.11
CA PRO A 23 9.02 12.49 52.34
C PRO A 23 7.74 13.31 52.23
N THR A 24 6.62 12.69 52.59
CA THR A 24 5.29 13.33 52.57
C THR A 24 5.21 14.42 53.64
N ALA A 25 4.25 15.34 53.51
CA ALA A 25 3.97 16.37 54.51
C ALA A 25 3.68 15.80 55.93
N VAL A 26 3.42 14.49 56.06
CA VAL A 26 3.18 13.78 57.32
C VAL A 26 4.48 13.38 58.03
N ASP A 27 5.61 13.31 57.32
CA ASP A 27 6.95 12.98 57.85
C ASP A 27 7.89 14.19 57.92
N ARG A 28 7.35 15.41 57.86
CA ARG A 28 8.16 16.63 57.98
C ARG A 28 8.67 16.75 59.42
N ASP A 29 10.00 16.78 59.56
CA ASP A 29 10.67 17.09 60.83
C ASP A 29 10.04 18.37 61.43
N PRO A 30 9.52 18.33 62.68
CA PRO A 30 8.87 19.49 63.30
C PRO A 30 9.78 20.71 63.45
N ASN A 31 11.08 20.60 63.14
CA ASN A 31 12.06 21.69 63.20
C ASN A 31 12.34 22.41 61.86
N LEU A 32 11.58 22.16 60.79
CA LEU A 32 11.78 22.87 59.51
C LEU A 32 11.40 24.35 59.60
N SER A 33 12.24 25.23 59.05
CA SER A 33 11.95 26.66 58.94
C SER A 33 10.85 26.93 57.89
N ALA A 34 10.15 28.06 58.01
CA ALA A 34 9.11 28.45 57.05
C ALA A 34 9.63 28.54 55.59
N GLU A 35 10.88 28.94 55.41
CA GLU A 35 11.55 29.01 54.11
C GLU A 35 11.82 27.61 53.50
N GLN A 36 12.18 26.64 54.35
CA GLN A 36 12.34 25.24 53.94
C GLN A 36 11.00 24.61 53.52
N ILE A 37 9.92 24.91 54.24
CA ILE A 37 8.55 24.45 53.91
C ILE A 37 8.11 25.02 52.55
N GLN A 38 8.29 26.33 52.33
CA GLN A 38 7.93 26.98 51.07
C GLN A 38 8.74 26.45 49.88
N THR A 39 10.02 26.16 50.10
CA THR A 39 10.90 25.57 49.07
C THR A 39 10.45 24.16 48.69
N ALA A 40 10.12 23.33 49.68
CA ALA A 40 9.60 21.97 49.47
C ALA A 40 8.25 21.97 48.71
N GLN A 41 7.32 22.86 49.09
CA GLN A 41 6.03 23.03 48.39
C GLN A 41 6.21 23.43 46.93
N LYS A 42 7.12 24.37 46.66
CA LYS A 42 7.42 24.81 45.29
C LYS A 42 8.03 23.67 44.46
N GLN A 43 8.90 22.87 45.07
CA GLN A 43 9.48 21.70 44.41
C GLN A 43 8.40 20.65 44.08
N GLU A 44 7.55 20.30 45.04
CA GLU A 44 6.47 19.33 44.85
C GLU A 44 5.47 19.80 43.77
N TYR A 45 5.12 21.08 43.75
CA TYR A 45 4.30 21.66 42.68
C TYR A 45 4.96 21.56 41.30
N ASN A 46 6.26 21.82 41.21
CA ASN A 46 7.00 21.71 39.95
C ASN A 46 7.05 20.25 39.44
N GLU A 47 7.19 19.27 40.35
CA GLU A 47 7.14 17.83 40.01
C GLU A 47 5.76 17.42 39.49
N ILE A 48 4.69 17.93 40.12
CA ILE A 48 3.30 17.75 39.66
C ILE A 48 3.10 18.34 38.26
N LEU A 49 3.59 19.56 38.03
CA LEU A 49 3.51 20.23 36.72
C LEU A 49 4.26 19.45 35.64
N ALA A 50 5.46 18.96 35.94
CA ALA A 50 6.24 18.13 35.02
C ALA A 50 5.52 16.81 34.69
N THR A 51 4.99 16.13 35.71
CA THR A 51 4.23 14.89 35.57
C THR A 51 2.98 15.10 34.72
N HIS A 52 2.19 16.14 35.01
CA HIS A 52 0.99 16.47 34.26
C HIS A 52 1.31 16.76 32.78
N SER A 53 2.34 17.58 32.51
CA SER A 53 2.76 17.88 31.14
C SER A 53 3.23 16.65 30.38
N LEU A 54 3.95 15.73 31.04
CA LEU A 54 4.41 14.48 30.43
C LEU A 54 3.22 13.60 30.04
N TRP A 55 2.29 13.39 30.96
CA TRP A 55 1.16 12.48 30.76
C TRP A 55 0.11 13.04 29.81
N THR A 56 -0.07 14.36 29.77
CA THR A 56 -0.90 15.00 28.73
C THR A 56 -0.42 14.64 27.33
N LYS A 57 0.90 14.69 27.09
CA LYS A 57 1.49 14.29 25.79
C LYS A 57 1.40 12.78 25.56
N ARG A 58 1.68 11.97 26.59
CA ARG A 58 1.62 10.49 26.46
C ARG A 58 0.22 9.98 26.13
N LEU A 59 -0.83 10.70 26.54
CA LEU A 59 -2.21 10.27 26.38
C LEU A 59 -2.93 10.89 25.17
N GLU A 60 -2.26 11.71 24.36
CA GLU A 60 -2.86 12.41 23.21
C GLU A 60 -3.53 11.45 22.21
N ASP A 61 -2.90 10.30 21.93
CA ASP A 61 -3.40 9.26 21.00
C ASP A 61 -3.76 7.94 21.71
N ALA A 62 -4.06 8.00 23.00
CA ALA A 62 -4.31 6.80 23.82
C ALA A 62 -5.58 6.02 23.42
N GLU A 63 -6.50 6.60 22.64
CA GLU A 63 -7.74 5.93 22.22
C GLU A 63 -7.46 4.64 21.43
N SER A 64 -6.37 4.62 20.66
CA SER A 64 -5.91 3.42 19.95
C SER A 64 -5.56 2.26 20.89
N LEU A 65 -5.23 2.56 22.16
CA LEU A 65 -4.86 1.57 23.16
C LEU A 65 -6.07 0.86 23.77
N ARG A 66 -7.28 1.42 23.62
CA ARG A 66 -8.51 0.90 24.22
C ARG A 66 -8.80 -0.56 23.88
N ILE A 67 -8.48 -0.98 22.65
CA ILE A 67 -8.77 -2.33 22.18
C ILE A 67 -7.98 -3.41 22.94
N TYR A 68 -6.77 -3.09 23.40
CA TYR A 68 -5.88 -4.08 24.01
C TYR A 68 -6.31 -4.46 25.43
N ALA A 69 -6.88 -3.52 26.19
CA ALA A 69 -7.47 -3.78 27.50
C ALA A 69 -8.53 -2.71 27.82
N PRO A 70 -9.80 -2.93 27.45
CA PRO A 70 -10.87 -1.93 27.60
C PRO A 70 -11.08 -1.47 29.04
N GLU A 71 -11.05 -2.40 30.00
CA GLU A 71 -11.24 -2.10 31.42
C GLU A 71 -10.08 -1.28 32.00
N ASN A 72 -8.83 -1.71 31.77
CA ASN A 72 -7.64 -0.95 32.17
C ASN A 72 -7.59 0.43 31.52
N TYR A 73 -8.00 0.55 30.25
CA TYR A 73 -8.08 1.84 29.56
C TYR A 73 -9.11 2.76 30.20
N ARG A 74 -10.31 2.24 30.50
CA ARG A 74 -11.35 3.00 31.20
C ARG A 74 -10.85 3.50 32.54
N ASP A 75 -10.24 2.63 33.34
CA ASP A 75 -9.75 2.97 34.67
C ASP A 75 -8.58 3.98 34.61
N MET A 76 -7.66 3.82 33.64
CA MET A 76 -6.59 4.78 33.34
C MET A 76 -7.15 6.16 33.00
N MET A 77 -8.10 6.24 32.06
CA MET A 77 -8.66 7.52 31.61
C MET A 77 -9.51 8.18 32.70
N SER A 78 -10.20 7.40 33.52
CA SER A 78 -10.92 7.90 34.70
C SER A 78 -9.95 8.50 35.73
N SER A 79 -8.88 7.78 36.09
CA SER A 79 -7.87 8.30 37.03
C SER A 79 -7.11 9.50 36.47
N TRP A 80 -6.86 9.54 35.16
CA TRP A 80 -6.26 10.71 34.51
C TRP A 80 -7.16 11.94 34.60
N LYS A 81 -8.47 11.78 34.38
CA LYS A 81 -9.44 12.86 34.54
C LYS A 81 -9.44 13.41 35.97
N ASP A 82 -9.50 12.53 36.97
CA ASP A 82 -9.44 12.92 38.38
C ASP A 82 -8.13 13.66 38.71
N ALA A 83 -6.98 13.13 38.26
CA ALA A 83 -5.67 13.77 38.44
C ALA A 83 -5.61 15.14 37.76
N HIS A 84 -6.20 15.27 36.57
CA HIS A 84 -6.26 16.54 35.86
C HIS A 84 -7.09 17.57 36.63
N GLU A 85 -8.25 17.19 37.18
CA GLU A 85 -9.09 18.08 37.99
C GLU A 85 -8.33 18.57 39.25
N LEU A 86 -7.64 17.67 39.95
CA LEU A 86 -6.78 18.03 41.10
C LEU A 86 -5.65 18.98 40.68
N PHE A 87 -5.03 18.76 39.53
CA PHE A 87 -4.00 19.64 38.97
C PHE A 87 -4.55 21.04 38.68
N ILE A 88 -5.75 21.15 38.11
CA ILE A 88 -6.38 22.43 37.82
C ILE A 88 -6.61 23.23 39.10
N GLU A 89 -7.03 22.60 40.20
CA GLU A 89 -7.17 23.27 41.50
C GLU A 89 -5.81 23.74 42.05
N MET A 90 -4.80 22.86 42.07
CA MET A 90 -3.44 23.25 42.51
C MET A 90 -2.84 24.37 41.64
N ARG A 91 -3.15 24.41 40.34
CA ARG A 91 -2.69 25.47 39.44
C ARG A 91 -3.33 26.84 39.76
N LYS A 92 -4.59 26.86 40.20
CA LYS A 92 -5.26 28.10 40.63
C LYS A 92 -4.64 28.65 41.91
N ASN A 93 -4.22 27.77 42.82
CA ASN A 93 -3.56 28.15 44.06
C ASN A 93 -2.44 27.16 44.44
N PRO A 94 -1.17 27.46 44.07
CA PRO A 94 -0.04 26.56 44.34
C PRO A 94 0.20 26.26 45.83
N ALA A 95 -0.34 27.05 46.76
CA ALA A 95 -0.26 26.76 48.19
C ALA A 95 -1.17 25.59 48.63
N GLN A 96 -2.07 25.10 47.76
CA GLN A 96 -2.99 23.99 48.07
C GLN A 96 -2.35 22.60 48.01
N VAL A 97 -1.11 22.48 47.53
CA VAL A 97 -0.37 21.20 47.41
C VAL A 97 -0.42 20.38 48.71
N ASP A 98 -0.26 21.04 49.86
CA ASP A 98 -0.29 20.41 51.19
C ASP A 98 -1.64 20.47 51.91
N VAL A 99 -2.67 21.05 51.28
CA VAL A 99 -3.99 21.20 51.89
C VAL A 99 -4.76 19.89 51.69
N LYS A 100 -5.53 19.48 52.71
CA LYS A 100 -6.45 18.35 52.59
C LYS A 100 -7.41 18.59 51.43
N HIS A 101 -7.51 17.63 50.51
CA HIS A 101 -8.31 17.81 49.30
C HIS A 101 -9.82 17.69 49.55
N SER A 102 -10.21 17.07 50.67
CA SER A 102 -11.60 16.88 51.06
C SER A 102 -11.75 16.87 52.58
N VAL A 103 -12.89 17.37 53.07
CA VAL A 103 -13.26 17.36 54.50
C VAL A 103 -13.34 15.92 55.04
N PHE A 104 -13.61 14.96 54.16
CA PHE A 104 -13.71 13.53 54.50
C PHE A 104 -12.43 12.73 54.19
N SER A 105 -11.40 13.37 53.61
CA SER A 105 -10.14 12.69 53.28
C SER A 105 -9.01 13.11 54.20
N SER A 106 -8.13 12.15 54.49
CA SER A 106 -6.84 12.38 55.16
C SER A 106 -5.75 12.83 54.18
N GLU A 107 -5.97 12.78 52.87
CA GLU A 107 -4.97 13.04 51.83
C GLU A 107 -4.92 14.52 51.45
N THR A 108 -3.70 15.03 51.20
CA THR A 108 -3.50 16.34 50.57
C THR A 108 -3.79 16.30 49.07
N TYR A 109 -3.92 17.45 48.41
CA TYR A 109 -4.04 17.50 46.95
C TYR A 109 -2.87 16.80 46.24
N ALA A 110 -1.64 16.98 46.74
CA ALA A 110 -0.47 16.33 46.17
C ALA A 110 -0.50 14.80 46.28
N ILE A 111 -0.92 14.27 47.44
CA ILE A 111 -1.04 12.83 47.67
C ILE A 111 -2.13 12.25 46.77
N ALA A 112 -3.33 12.86 46.76
CA ALA A 112 -4.43 12.40 45.92
C ALA A 112 -4.07 12.42 44.42
N PHE A 113 -3.35 13.46 43.96
CA PHE A 113 -2.84 13.54 42.60
C PHE A 113 -1.87 12.39 42.30
N ARG A 114 -0.89 12.16 43.18
CA ARG A 114 0.11 11.10 43.03
C ARG A 114 -0.54 9.72 42.99
N ASP A 115 -1.52 9.47 43.85
CA ASP A 115 -2.23 8.18 43.88
C ASP A 115 -3.02 7.92 42.60
N ARG A 116 -3.71 8.95 42.07
CA ARG A 116 -4.37 8.84 40.76
C ARG A 116 -3.35 8.63 39.63
N MET A 117 -2.21 9.32 39.66
CA MET A 117 -1.15 9.12 38.68
C MET A 117 -0.51 7.74 38.75
N ASN A 118 -0.39 7.14 39.94
CA ASN A 118 0.06 5.76 40.10
C ASN A 118 -0.89 4.78 39.40
N THR A 119 -2.21 4.99 39.49
CA THR A 119 -3.20 4.20 38.75
C THR A 119 -3.10 4.41 37.23
N VAL A 120 -2.87 5.65 36.77
CA VAL A 120 -2.64 5.96 35.35
C VAL A 120 -1.41 5.19 34.84
N GLU A 121 -0.28 5.29 35.54
CA GLU A 121 0.98 4.65 35.13
C GLU A 121 0.91 3.13 35.15
N TYR A 122 0.30 2.56 36.20
CA TYR A 122 0.09 1.12 36.32
C TYR A 122 -0.72 0.58 35.14
N ASN A 123 -1.89 1.17 34.86
CA ASN A 123 -2.76 0.71 33.78
C ASN A 123 -2.14 0.95 32.41
N PHE A 124 -1.50 2.11 32.18
CA PHE A 124 -0.82 2.38 30.93
C PHE A 124 0.28 1.34 30.65
N THR A 125 1.10 1.03 31.65
CA THR A 125 2.17 0.02 31.54
C THR A 125 1.59 -1.37 31.27
N ALA A 126 0.49 -1.73 31.93
CA ALA A 126 -0.20 -3.00 31.67
C ALA A 126 -0.73 -3.08 30.23
N ILE A 127 -1.36 -2.01 29.73
CA ILE A 127 -1.86 -1.93 28.35
C ILE A 127 -0.71 -2.01 27.35
N GLN A 128 0.42 -1.32 27.57
CA GLN A 128 1.58 -1.39 26.68
C GLN A 128 2.16 -2.80 26.59
N ARG A 129 2.18 -3.55 27.70
CA ARG A 129 2.61 -4.95 27.71
C ARG A 129 1.67 -5.82 26.87
N LEU A 130 0.36 -5.68 27.07
CA LEU A 130 -0.65 -6.42 26.31
C LEU A 130 -0.62 -6.05 24.83
N LYS A 131 -0.40 -4.78 24.51
CA LYS A 131 -0.19 -4.31 23.14
C LYS A 131 0.96 -5.04 22.47
N LYS A 132 2.13 -5.09 23.11
CA LYS A 132 3.28 -5.80 22.56
C LYS A 132 2.98 -7.28 22.30
N GLN A 133 2.33 -7.95 23.26
CA GLN A 133 1.92 -9.35 23.10
C GLN A 133 0.92 -9.54 21.96
N ALA A 134 -0.09 -8.66 21.85
CA ALA A 134 -1.09 -8.72 20.80
C ALA A 134 -0.50 -8.42 19.41
N ASP A 135 0.41 -7.45 19.30
CA ASP A 135 1.07 -7.11 18.04
C ASP A 135 1.93 -8.28 17.53
N GLU A 136 2.48 -9.12 18.43
CA GLU A 136 3.23 -10.32 18.06
C GLU A 136 2.29 -11.50 17.73
N LEU A 137 1.33 -11.80 18.60
CA LEU A 137 0.50 -13.01 18.51
C LEU A 137 -0.70 -12.86 17.56
N LEU A 138 -1.31 -11.68 17.50
CA LEU A 138 -2.55 -11.41 16.74
C LEU A 138 -2.28 -10.64 15.43
N ALA A 139 -1.02 -10.53 15.00
CA ALA A 139 -0.64 -9.78 13.80
C ALA A 139 -1.48 -10.16 12.55
N PRO A 140 -1.73 -11.46 12.26
CA PRO A 140 -2.60 -11.85 11.15
C PRO A 140 -4.02 -11.30 11.29
N ALA A 141 -4.64 -11.43 12.48
CA ALA A 141 -5.99 -10.93 12.72
C ALA A 141 -6.09 -9.41 12.63
N MET A 142 -5.10 -8.69 13.16
CA MET A 142 -5.03 -7.23 13.07
C MET A 142 -4.92 -6.78 11.61
N THR A 143 -4.08 -7.44 10.83
CA THR A 143 -3.91 -7.16 9.39
C THR A 143 -5.22 -7.39 8.63
N GLN A 144 -5.89 -8.53 8.89
CA GLN A 144 -7.15 -8.87 8.26
C GLN A 144 -8.26 -7.87 8.61
N MET A 145 -8.39 -7.50 9.89
CA MET A 145 -9.40 -6.53 10.33
C MET A 145 -9.15 -5.13 9.75
N ALA A 146 -7.89 -4.70 9.69
CA ALA A 146 -7.52 -3.45 9.04
C ALA A 146 -7.88 -3.45 7.56
N TYR A 147 -7.67 -4.57 6.86
CA TYR A 147 -8.05 -4.74 5.47
C TYR A 147 -9.57 -4.67 5.26
N LEU A 148 -10.36 -5.38 6.07
CA LEU A 148 -11.83 -5.31 6.02
C LEU A 148 -12.37 -3.90 6.25
N ARG A 149 -11.75 -3.13 7.17
CA ARG A 149 -12.09 -1.72 7.38
C ARG A 149 -11.74 -0.85 6.17
N LYS A 150 -10.59 -1.10 5.52
CA LYS A 150 -10.20 -0.40 4.28
C LYS A 150 -11.19 -0.64 3.13
N LEU A 151 -11.75 -1.85 3.04
CA LEU A 151 -12.79 -2.19 2.06
C LEU A 151 -14.17 -1.62 2.42
N ASP A 152 -14.33 -0.98 3.58
CA ASP A 152 -15.62 -0.55 4.12
C ASP A 152 -16.64 -1.71 4.14
N ALA A 153 -16.23 -2.87 4.65
CA ALA A 153 -17.05 -4.08 4.68
C ALA A 153 -18.43 -3.87 5.36
N ALA A 154 -18.53 -2.91 6.29
CA ALA A 154 -19.76 -2.53 6.97
C ALA A 154 -20.84 -1.97 6.03
N LYS A 155 -20.44 -1.32 4.93
CA LYS A 155 -21.34 -0.79 3.90
C LYS A 155 -22.06 -1.90 3.14
N TYR A 156 -21.36 -3.00 2.85
CA TYR A 156 -21.90 -4.13 2.09
C TYR A 156 -22.61 -5.14 3.01
N PHE A 157 -22.01 -5.48 4.16
CA PHE A 157 -22.52 -6.51 5.06
C PHE A 157 -22.43 -6.10 6.54
N ARG A 158 -23.29 -5.16 6.95
CA ARG A 158 -23.33 -4.62 8.34
C ARG A 158 -23.32 -5.70 9.42
N HIS A 159 -24.27 -6.65 9.37
CA HIS A 159 -24.40 -7.67 10.41
C HIS A 159 -23.18 -8.59 10.51
N ALA A 160 -22.67 -9.06 9.37
CA ALA A 160 -21.49 -9.92 9.35
C ALA A 160 -20.24 -9.17 9.85
N ASN A 161 -20.07 -7.90 9.45
CA ASN A 161 -18.98 -7.07 9.93
C ASN A 161 -19.06 -6.82 11.44
N THR A 162 -20.25 -6.59 12.00
CA THR A 162 -20.42 -6.47 13.47
C THR A 162 -20.04 -7.76 14.19
N THR A 163 -20.42 -8.92 13.68
CA THR A 163 -20.03 -10.21 14.26
C THR A 163 -18.52 -10.39 14.25
N VAL A 164 -17.87 -10.19 13.09
CA VAL A 164 -16.41 -10.30 12.94
C VAL A 164 -15.69 -9.29 13.86
N THR A 165 -16.23 -8.08 14.01
CA THR A 165 -15.66 -7.08 14.93
C THR A 165 -15.71 -7.54 16.38
N ARG A 166 -16.81 -8.15 16.83
CA ARG A 166 -16.92 -8.69 18.19
C ARG A 166 -15.97 -9.86 18.43
N GLU A 167 -15.84 -10.75 17.46
CA GLU A 167 -14.89 -11.87 17.54
C GLU A 167 -13.44 -11.39 17.58
N TYR A 168 -13.14 -10.33 16.82
CA TYR A 168 -11.84 -9.65 16.87
C TYR A 168 -11.55 -9.06 18.25
N GLU A 169 -12.51 -8.34 18.84
CA GLU A 169 -12.38 -7.78 20.21
C GLU A 169 -12.19 -8.89 21.27
N GLN A 170 -12.84 -10.04 21.09
CA GLN A 170 -12.73 -11.18 21.99
C GLN A 170 -11.31 -11.78 22.01
N LEU A 171 -10.54 -11.68 20.92
CA LEU A 171 -9.12 -12.10 20.90
C LEU A 171 -8.29 -11.35 21.94
N PHE A 172 -8.51 -10.04 22.09
CA PHE A 172 -7.79 -9.23 23.07
C PHE A 172 -8.20 -9.58 24.50
N GLN A 173 -9.46 -9.95 24.72
CA GLN A 173 -9.94 -10.38 26.04
C GLN A 173 -9.22 -11.64 26.53
N TYR A 174 -8.94 -12.61 25.66
CA TYR A 174 -8.17 -13.80 26.02
C TYR A 174 -6.73 -13.46 26.46
N LEU A 175 -6.11 -12.45 25.86
CA LEU A 175 -4.79 -11.99 26.27
C LEU A 175 -4.81 -11.31 27.65
N VAL A 176 -5.85 -10.53 27.97
CA VAL A 176 -6.02 -9.90 29.29
C VAL A 176 -6.04 -10.95 30.41
N VAL A 177 -6.71 -12.08 30.20
CA VAL A 177 -6.79 -13.19 31.18
C VAL A 177 -5.65 -14.21 31.06
N SER A 178 -4.61 -13.91 30.28
CA SER A 178 -3.44 -14.78 30.05
C SER A 178 -3.78 -16.17 29.45
N GLU A 179 -4.89 -16.28 28.72
CA GLU A 179 -5.31 -17.50 28.01
C GLU A 179 -4.76 -17.52 26.56
N VAL A 180 -3.43 -17.56 26.42
CA VAL A 180 -2.74 -17.47 25.10
C VAL A 180 -3.16 -18.59 24.14
N ASP A 181 -3.22 -19.83 24.60
CA ASP A 181 -3.63 -20.97 23.76
C ASP A 181 -5.07 -20.80 23.21
N ARG A 182 -5.95 -20.16 23.99
CA ARG A 182 -7.31 -19.86 23.51
C ARG A 182 -7.31 -18.73 22.49
N ALA A 183 -6.48 -17.71 22.70
CA ALA A 183 -6.34 -16.62 21.75
C ALA A 183 -5.86 -17.13 20.37
N GLU A 184 -4.89 -18.05 20.34
CA GLU A 184 -4.40 -18.65 19.09
C GLU A 184 -5.46 -19.49 18.37
N ASN A 185 -6.14 -20.39 19.10
CA ASN A 185 -7.20 -21.22 18.51
C ASN A 185 -8.37 -20.37 18.00
N TYR A 186 -8.78 -19.36 18.78
CA TYR A 186 -9.86 -18.46 18.39
C TYR A 186 -9.46 -17.56 17.21
N GLN A 187 -8.18 -17.22 17.09
CA GLN A 187 -7.67 -16.45 15.95
C GLN A 187 -7.87 -17.20 14.63
N ALA A 188 -7.64 -18.51 14.59
CA ALA A 188 -7.88 -19.30 13.38
C ALA A 188 -9.35 -19.22 12.93
N ILE A 189 -10.28 -19.34 13.88
CA ILE A 189 -11.73 -19.24 13.64
C ILE A 189 -12.10 -17.83 13.16
N PHE A 190 -11.56 -16.80 13.80
CA PHE A 190 -11.75 -15.41 13.39
C PHE A 190 -11.26 -15.21 11.96
N LEU A 191 -10.05 -15.67 11.64
CA LEU A 191 -9.45 -15.49 10.32
C LEU A 191 -10.31 -16.13 9.24
N GLU A 192 -10.77 -17.36 9.42
CA GLU A 192 -11.67 -18.06 8.48
C GLU A 192 -12.93 -17.23 8.17
N LYS A 193 -13.60 -16.72 9.21
CA LYS A 193 -14.80 -15.89 9.05
C LYS A 193 -14.49 -14.55 8.41
N ALA A 194 -13.35 -13.95 8.75
CA ALA A 194 -12.93 -12.67 8.22
C ALA A 194 -12.52 -12.74 6.74
N THR A 195 -11.85 -13.81 6.29
CA THR A 195 -11.59 -14.04 4.85
C THR A 195 -12.86 -14.40 4.10
N ALA A 196 -13.77 -15.18 4.69
CA ALA A 196 -15.07 -15.43 4.07
C ALA A 196 -15.88 -14.13 3.88
N LEU A 197 -15.83 -13.21 4.86
CA LEU A 197 -16.43 -11.88 4.73
C LEU A 197 -15.74 -11.05 3.64
N GLU A 198 -14.41 -11.08 3.57
CA GLU A 198 -13.64 -10.40 2.51
C GLU A 198 -14.11 -10.84 1.12
N VAL A 199 -14.11 -12.15 0.86
CA VAL A 199 -14.55 -12.71 -0.44
C VAL A 199 -15.97 -12.23 -0.78
N ARG A 200 -16.89 -12.25 0.19
CA ARG A 200 -18.26 -11.78 -0.02
C ARG A 200 -18.33 -10.30 -0.36
N VAL A 201 -17.53 -9.46 0.31
CA VAL A 201 -17.48 -8.02 0.02
C VAL A 201 -16.99 -7.79 -1.42
N ILE A 202 -15.93 -8.49 -1.83
CA ILE A 202 -15.42 -8.36 -3.21
C ILE A 202 -16.43 -8.88 -4.24
N ASP A 203 -17.11 -10.00 -3.97
CA ASP A 203 -18.20 -10.52 -4.82
C ASP A 203 -19.34 -9.49 -4.96
N ALA A 204 -19.75 -8.85 -3.85
CA ALA A 204 -20.77 -7.80 -3.87
C ALA A 204 -20.34 -6.53 -4.63
N MET A 205 -19.04 -6.24 -4.65
CA MET A 205 -18.49 -5.08 -5.36
C MET A 205 -18.42 -5.30 -6.87
N TYR A 206 -17.95 -6.46 -7.32
CA TYR A 206 -17.58 -6.68 -8.73
C TYR A 206 -18.48 -7.66 -9.46
N VAL A 207 -19.02 -8.67 -8.78
CA VAL A 207 -19.76 -9.77 -9.41
C VAL A 207 -21.26 -9.52 -9.36
N ASP A 208 -21.81 -9.17 -8.19
CA ASP A 208 -23.25 -8.96 -8.01
C ASP A 208 -23.87 -7.91 -8.95
N PRO A 209 -23.20 -6.78 -9.27
CA PRO A 209 -23.72 -5.84 -10.26
C PRO A 209 -23.85 -6.46 -11.66
N LEU A 210 -22.88 -7.28 -12.07
CA LEU A 210 -22.90 -7.98 -13.36
C LEU A 210 -23.99 -9.04 -13.39
N ALA A 211 -24.11 -9.84 -12.33
CA ALA A 211 -25.15 -10.86 -12.20
C ALA A 211 -26.56 -10.23 -12.21
N SER A 212 -26.74 -9.11 -11.50
CA SER A 212 -27.99 -8.35 -11.49
C SER A 212 -28.33 -7.81 -12.88
N LYS A 213 -27.34 -7.27 -13.60
CA LYS A 213 -27.51 -6.82 -14.99
C LYS A 213 -27.93 -7.97 -15.91
N LEU A 214 -27.27 -9.13 -15.82
CA LEU A 214 -27.61 -10.30 -16.63
C LEU A 214 -29.03 -10.80 -16.34
N SER A 215 -29.44 -10.82 -15.07
CA SER A 215 -30.80 -11.19 -14.65
C SER A 215 -31.87 -10.27 -15.26
N ASN A 216 -31.61 -8.96 -15.29
CA ASN A 216 -32.50 -7.99 -15.93
C ASN A 216 -32.63 -8.24 -17.45
N LEU A 217 -31.51 -8.54 -18.13
CA LEU A 217 -31.53 -8.88 -19.56
C LEU A 217 -32.23 -10.21 -19.84
N SER A 218 -32.09 -11.20 -18.95
CA SER A 218 -32.82 -12.47 -19.01
C SER A 218 -34.33 -12.24 -18.95
N SER A 219 -34.78 -11.35 -18.05
CA SER A 219 -36.19 -10.96 -17.94
C SER A 219 -36.70 -10.29 -19.23
N ALA A 220 -35.83 -9.58 -19.95
CA ALA A 220 -36.09 -9.03 -21.27
C ALA A 220 -35.94 -10.04 -22.43
N ARG A 221 -35.82 -11.34 -22.13
CA ARG A 221 -35.70 -12.47 -23.09
C ARG A 221 -34.43 -12.48 -23.94
N TYR A 222 -33.36 -11.79 -23.50
CA TYR A 222 -32.09 -11.79 -24.23
C TYR A 222 -31.48 -13.20 -24.35
N ASN A 223 -31.72 -14.05 -23.35
CA ASN A 223 -31.34 -15.46 -23.34
C ASN A 223 -32.04 -16.29 -24.42
N ILE A 224 -33.22 -15.88 -24.89
CA ILE A 224 -33.96 -16.56 -25.95
C ILE A 224 -33.54 -16.02 -27.32
N LEU A 225 -33.38 -14.70 -27.43
CA LEU A 225 -33.03 -14.03 -28.69
C LEU A 225 -31.56 -14.27 -29.08
N ALA A 226 -30.64 -14.32 -28.12
CA ALA A 226 -29.21 -14.50 -28.36
C ALA A 226 -28.57 -15.49 -27.36
N PRO A 227 -28.99 -16.78 -27.35
CA PRO A 227 -28.60 -17.75 -26.32
C PRO A 227 -27.10 -17.97 -26.22
N ILE A 228 -26.38 -17.97 -27.35
CA ILE A 228 -24.94 -18.17 -27.39
C ILE A 228 -24.21 -16.99 -26.76
N SER A 229 -24.54 -15.76 -27.16
CA SER A 229 -23.93 -14.54 -26.60
C SER A 229 -24.28 -14.36 -25.12
N PHE A 230 -25.49 -14.75 -24.72
CA PHE A 230 -25.93 -14.72 -23.33
C PHE A 230 -25.10 -15.70 -22.49
N SER A 231 -24.88 -16.92 -22.98
CA SER A 231 -24.07 -17.94 -22.32
C SER A 231 -22.62 -17.48 -22.07
N TYR A 232 -22.00 -16.75 -23.01
CA TYR A 232 -20.65 -16.22 -22.78
C TYR A 232 -20.58 -15.24 -21.60
N VAL A 233 -21.61 -14.39 -21.43
CA VAL A 233 -21.68 -13.47 -20.29
C VAL A 233 -21.90 -14.25 -18.99
N ASP A 234 -22.81 -15.22 -18.99
CA ASP A 234 -23.12 -16.06 -17.83
C ASP A 234 -21.88 -16.83 -17.35
N GLN A 235 -21.18 -17.50 -18.28
CA GLN A 235 -19.95 -18.23 -17.96
C GLN A 235 -18.84 -17.30 -17.45
N GLY A 236 -18.66 -16.12 -18.07
CA GLY A 236 -17.68 -15.14 -17.59
C GLY A 236 -17.96 -14.69 -16.16
N ILE A 237 -19.23 -14.49 -15.78
CA ILE A 237 -19.61 -14.14 -14.40
C ILE A 237 -19.33 -15.30 -13.43
N ILE A 238 -19.62 -16.54 -13.83
CA ILE A 238 -19.33 -17.74 -13.03
C ILE A 238 -17.82 -17.90 -12.80
N GLU A 239 -17.02 -17.72 -13.85
CA GLU A 239 -15.56 -17.79 -13.80
C GLU A 239 -14.99 -16.68 -12.91
N LEU A 240 -15.47 -15.45 -13.06
CA LEU A 240 -15.07 -14.32 -12.22
C LEU A 240 -15.39 -14.58 -10.74
N ARG A 241 -16.61 -15.06 -10.44
CA ARG A 241 -17.00 -15.41 -9.05
C ARG A 241 -16.07 -16.46 -8.45
N LYS A 242 -15.75 -17.49 -9.23
CA LYS A 242 -14.80 -18.53 -8.81
C LYS A 242 -13.41 -17.93 -8.58
N PHE A 243 -12.94 -17.07 -9.47
CA PHE A 243 -11.66 -16.39 -9.30
C PHE A 243 -11.63 -15.53 -8.03
N VAL A 244 -12.65 -14.71 -7.79
CA VAL A 244 -12.80 -13.89 -6.57
C VAL A 244 -12.76 -14.74 -5.30
N SER A 245 -13.35 -15.94 -5.32
CA SER A 245 -13.30 -16.86 -4.18
C SER A 245 -11.89 -17.41 -3.88
N GLN A 246 -11.02 -17.46 -4.87
CA GLN A 246 -9.66 -18.00 -4.77
C GLN A 246 -8.63 -16.89 -4.51
N SER A 247 -8.81 -15.75 -5.16
CA SER A 247 -7.86 -14.63 -5.20
C SER A 247 -8.59 -13.29 -5.04
N PRO A 248 -9.26 -13.02 -3.90
CA PRO A 248 -10.08 -11.82 -3.71
C PRO A 248 -9.29 -10.49 -3.73
N ARG A 249 -7.96 -10.55 -3.62
CA ARG A 249 -7.08 -9.37 -3.60
C ARG A 249 -6.40 -9.06 -4.92
N ASP A 250 -6.56 -9.90 -5.94
CA ASP A 250 -6.00 -9.65 -7.26
C ASP A 250 -6.92 -8.73 -8.07
N PHE A 251 -6.92 -7.45 -7.69
CA PHE A 251 -7.79 -6.43 -8.29
C PHE A 251 -7.50 -6.20 -9.77
N GLU A 252 -6.25 -6.31 -10.20
CA GLU A 252 -5.88 -6.12 -11.61
C GLU A 252 -6.56 -7.18 -12.49
N THR A 253 -6.48 -8.46 -12.08
CA THR A 253 -7.15 -9.54 -12.79
C THR A 253 -8.67 -9.41 -12.73
N ILE A 254 -9.22 -9.10 -11.54
CA ILE A 254 -10.67 -8.90 -11.35
C ILE A 254 -11.19 -7.80 -12.28
N GLU A 255 -10.54 -6.63 -12.31
CA GLU A 255 -10.96 -5.48 -13.12
C GLU A 255 -10.86 -5.79 -14.62
N ARG A 256 -9.78 -6.45 -15.05
CA ARG A 256 -9.63 -6.90 -16.45
C ARG A 256 -10.75 -7.85 -16.87
N ASP A 257 -11.12 -8.79 -16.00
CA ASP A 257 -12.20 -9.74 -16.27
C ASP A 257 -13.58 -9.05 -16.25
N VAL A 258 -13.81 -8.10 -15.34
CA VAL A 258 -15.01 -7.22 -15.35
C VAL A 258 -15.13 -6.48 -16.68
N ASP A 259 -14.04 -5.90 -17.18
CA ASP A 259 -14.04 -5.17 -18.46
C ASP A 259 -14.33 -6.09 -19.65
N SER A 260 -13.76 -7.29 -19.64
CA SER A 260 -14.04 -8.33 -20.64
C SER A 260 -15.52 -8.72 -20.64
N ILE A 261 -16.10 -8.95 -19.46
CA ILE A 261 -17.53 -9.27 -19.32
C ILE A 261 -18.41 -8.10 -19.78
N ASN A 262 -18.04 -6.86 -19.44
CA ASN A 262 -18.74 -5.67 -19.91
C ASN A 262 -18.70 -5.51 -21.43
N PHE A 263 -17.59 -5.90 -22.07
CA PHE A 263 -17.53 -5.99 -23.52
C PHE A 263 -18.51 -7.05 -24.06
N GLN A 264 -18.59 -8.23 -23.43
CA GLN A 264 -19.56 -9.25 -23.84
C GLN A 264 -21.01 -8.79 -23.64
N PHE A 265 -21.32 -8.02 -22.61
CA PHE A 265 -22.64 -7.37 -22.45
C PHE A 265 -22.99 -6.48 -23.65
N ARG A 266 -22.07 -5.60 -24.07
CA ARG A 266 -22.29 -4.73 -25.24
C ARG A 266 -22.50 -5.55 -26.50
N ARG A 267 -21.71 -6.61 -26.68
CA ARG A 267 -21.85 -7.52 -27.81
C ARG A 267 -23.21 -8.22 -27.80
N LEU A 268 -23.67 -8.70 -26.63
CA LEU A 268 -24.98 -9.32 -26.47
C LEU A 268 -26.11 -8.37 -26.90
N GLU A 269 -26.07 -7.10 -26.47
CA GLU A 269 -27.06 -6.09 -26.86
C GLU A 269 -27.12 -5.87 -28.38
N VAL A 270 -25.95 -5.79 -29.03
CA VAL A 270 -25.87 -5.68 -30.50
C VAL A 270 -26.45 -6.92 -31.17
N VAL A 271 -26.08 -8.12 -30.72
CA VAL A 271 -26.57 -9.38 -31.30
C VAL A 271 -28.09 -9.48 -31.16
N VAL A 272 -28.65 -9.16 -29.99
CA VAL A 272 -30.11 -9.15 -29.79
C VAL A 272 -30.80 -8.17 -30.72
N THR A 273 -30.23 -6.98 -30.90
CA THR A 273 -30.76 -5.98 -31.83
C THR A 273 -30.79 -6.51 -33.26
N GLU A 274 -29.70 -7.15 -33.72
CA GLU A 274 -29.63 -7.71 -35.07
C GLU A 274 -30.54 -8.95 -35.24
N VAL A 275 -30.61 -9.84 -34.25
CA VAL A 275 -31.53 -10.99 -34.28
C VAL A 275 -32.98 -10.54 -34.30
N THR A 276 -33.32 -9.48 -33.56
CA THR A 276 -34.69 -8.93 -33.57
C THR A 276 -35.05 -8.42 -34.98
N LYS A 277 -34.14 -7.66 -35.62
CA LYS A 277 -34.32 -7.25 -37.02
C LYS A 277 -34.52 -8.44 -37.95
N LEU A 278 -33.78 -9.53 -37.75
CA LEU A 278 -33.91 -10.75 -38.55
C LEU A 278 -35.23 -11.48 -38.31
N ASN A 279 -35.72 -11.50 -37.07
CA ASN A 279 -36.96 -12.17 -36.70
C ASN A 279 -38.19 -11.48 -37.32
N ASP A 280 -38.09 -10.17 -37.58
CA ASP A 280 -39.15 -9.37 -38.21
C ASP A 280 -39.12 -9.42 -39.75
N VAL A 281 -38.14 -10.12 -40.34
CA VAL A 281 -37.94 -10.22 -41.80
C VAL A 281 -38.76 -11.39 -42.37
N GLU A 282 -39.74 -11.06 -43.21
CA GLU A 282 -40.44 -12.06 -44.02
C GLU A 282 -39.49 -12.75 -45.03
N LYS A 283 -39.83 -13.97 -45.46
CA LYS A 283 -38.96 -14.78 -46.35
C LYS A 283 -38.56 -14.08 -47.66
N SER A 284 -39.39 -13.18 -48.17
CA SER A 284 -39.14 -12.36 -49.36
C SER A 284 -38.04 -11.30 -49.16
N ASN A 285 -37.68 -11.00 -47.91
CA ASN A 285 -36.74 -9.95 -47.54
C ASN A 285 -35.37 -10.50 -47.10
N PHE A 286 -35.10 -11.80 -47.28
CA PHE A 286 -33.77 -12.39 -47.01
C PHE A 286 -32.70 -11.96 -48.01
N GLU A 287 -33.05 -11.85 -49.30
CA GLU A 287 -32.10 -11.41 -50.34
C GLU A 287 -31.54 -10.00 -50.05
N PRO A 288 -32.35 -8.98 -49.74
CA PRO A 288 -31.85 -7.66 -49.31
C PRO A 288 -30.88 -7.71 -48.13
N LEU A 289 -31.06 -8.64 -47.19
CA LEU A 289 -30.19 -8.77 -46.04
C LEU A 289 -28.81 -9.34 -46.40
N VAL A 290 -28.78 -10.36 -47.26
CA VAL A 290 -27.54 -10.93 -47.79
C VAL A 290 -26.80 -9.88 -48.63
N LEU A 291 -27.51 -9.17 -49.51
CA LEU A 291 -26.94 -8.08 -50.32
C LEU A 291 -26.41 -6.93 -49.46
N ALA A 292 -27.04 -6.62 -48.33
CA ALA A 292 -26.54 -5.62 -47.39
C ALA A 292 -25.24 -6.07 -46.71
N ALA A 293 -25.12 -7.35 -46.35
CA ALA A 293 -23.88 -7.91 -45.80
C ALA A 293 -22.75 -7.91 -46.86
N GLU A 294 -23.05 -8.36 -48.08
CA GLU A 294 -22.14 -8.32 -49.22
C GLU A 294 -21.64 -6.88 -49.50
N SER A 295 -22.55 -5.91 -49.57
CA SER A 295 -22.21 -4.50 -49.81
C SER A 295 -21.27 -3.94 -48.74
N ARG A 296 -21.47 -4.33 -47.47
CA ARG A 296 -20.57 -3.94 -46.37
C ARG A 296 -19.18 -4.55 -46.56
N LEU A 297 -19.07 -5.83 -46.91
CA LEU A 297 -17.79 -6.50 -47.16
C LEU A 297 -17.08 -5.89 -48.37
N HIS A 298 -17.79 -5.65 -49.48
CA HIS A 298 -17.25 -5.00 -50.66
C HIS A 298 -16.74 -3.58 -50.36
N LYS A 299 -17.44 -2.81 -49.51
CA LYS A 299 -16.95 -1.50 -49.05
C LYS A 299 -15.65 -1.61 -48.25
N ILE A 300 -15.47 -2.66 -47.45
CA ILE A 300 -14.23 -2.89 -46.71
C ILE A 300 -13.11 -3.33 -47.66
N SER A 301 -13.39 -4.25 -48.59
CA SER A 301 -12.40 -4.77 -49.55
C SER A 301 -11.87 -3.67 -50.48
N THR A 302 -12.75 -2.77 -50.92
CA THR A 302 -12.39 -1.62 -51.77
C THR A 302 -11.49 -0.63 -51.04
N VAL A 303 -11.73 -0.36 -49.75
CA VAL A 303 -10.87 0.51 -48.93
C VAL A 303 -9.53 -0.16 -48.61
N ALA A 304 -9.51 -1.48 -48.37
CA ALA A 304 -8.28 -2.20 -48.07
C ALA A 304 -7.33 -2.22 -49.30
N LYS A 305 -7.73 -2.90 -50.38
CA LYS A 305 -6.83 -3.15 -51.53
C LYS A 305 -7.48 -2.97 -52.90
N GLY A 306 -8.78 -2.68 -52.93
CA GLY A 306 -9.51 -2.47 -54.19
C GLY A 306 -10.02 -3.75 -54.87
N ASN A 307 -9.90 -4.91 -54.23
CA ASN A 307 -10.36 -6.18 -54.79
C ASN A 307 -11.87 -6.37 -54.62
N ASP A 308 -12.53 -6.96 -55.61
CA ASP A 308 -13.93 -7.36 -55.55
C ASP A 308 -14.05 -8.87 -55.33
N TYR A 309 -14.82 -9.27 -54.32
CA TYR A 309 -15.01 -10.68 -53.92
C TYR A 309 -16.48 -11.10 -53.91
N ARG A 310 -17.38 -10.27 -54.44
CA ARG A 310 -18.83 -10.50 -54.36
C ARG A 310 -19.32 -11.74 -55.10
N ASP A 311 -18.47 -12.35 -55.93
CA ASP A 311 -18.72 -13.64 -56.59
C ASP A 311 -18.55 -14.86 -55.65
N GLN A 312 -18.13 -14.65 -54.40
CA GLN A 312 -17.88 -15.69 -53.42
C GLN A 312 -18.88 -15.61 -52.25
N ASP A 313 -19.01 -16.67 -51.47
CA ASP A 313 -19.82 -16.63 -50.25
C ASP A 313 -19.24 -15.66 -49.20
N LEU A 314 -20.08 -15.15 -48.29
CA LEU A 314 -19.70 -14.10 -47.34
C LEU A 314 -18.54 -14.49 -46.41
N THR A 315 -18.38 -15.78 -46.09
CA THR A 315 -17.26 -16.27 -45.27
C THR A 315 -15.96 -16.14 -46.04
N THR A 316 -15.92 -16.68 -47.27
CA THR A 316 -14.74 -16.58 -48.13
C THR A 316 -14.40 -15.11 -48.45
N GLN A 317 -15.41 -14.25 -48.67
CA GLN A 317 -15.19 -12.80 -48.82
C GLN A 317 -14.46 -12.21 -47.59
N SER A 318 -14.94 -12.50 -46.39
CA SER A 318 -14.38 -11.99 -45.14
C SER A 318 -12.94 -12.45 -44.91
N GLU A 319 -12.63 -13.72 -45.19
CA GLU A 319 -11.28 -14.29 -45.06
C GLU A 319 -10.29 -13.64 -46.02
N ARG A 320 -10.68 -13.44 -47.29
CA ARG A 320 -9.82 -12.78 -48.28
C ARG A 320 -9.55 -11.32 -47.93
N ILE A 321 -10.56 -10.61 -47.45
CA ILE A 321 -10.41 -9.23 -46.95
C ILE A 321 -9.42 -9.19 -45.78
N ALA A 322 -9.56 -10.11 -44.81
CA ALA A 322 -8.66 -10.18 -43.66
C ALA A 322 -7.20 -10.45 -44.10
N HIS A 323 -7.00 -11.39 -45.02
CA HIS A 323 -5.70 -11.68 -45.60
C HIS A 323 -5.10 -10.45 -46.31
N ASP A 324 -5.89 -9.74 -47.11
CA ASP A 324 -5.43 -8.53 -47.80
C ASP A 324 -5.03 -7.42 -46.81
N VAL A 325 -5.80 -7.20 -45.75
CA VAL A 325 -5.46 -6.25 -44.67
C VAL A 325 -4.17 -6.65 -43.96
N GLU A 326 -3.97 -7.94 -43.67
CA GLU A 326 -2.73 -8.42 -43.05
C GLU A 326 -1.51 -8.17 -43.96
N MET A 327 -1.64 -8.41 -45.26
CA MET A 327 -0.59 -8.14 -46.23
C MET A 327 -0.25 -6.65 -46.34
N LEU A 328 -1.26 -5.78 -46.25
CA LEU A 328 -1.06 -4.32 -46.22
C LEU A 328 -0.29 -3.89 -44.98
N ASN A 329 -0.68 -4.36 -43.80
CA ASN A 329 0.03 -4.06 -42.55
C ASN A 329 1.50 -4.51 -42.58
N LYS A 330 1.77 -5.72 -43.11
CA LYS A 330 3.15 -6.23 -43.29
C LYS A 330 3.95 -5.37 -44.26
N ALA A 331 3.36 -4.95 -45.38
CA ALA A 331 4.01 -4.09 -46.36
C ALA A 331 4.33 -2.69 -45.78
N GLU A 332 3.40 -2.11 -45.01
CA GLU A 332 3.58 -0.82 -44.35
C GLU A 332 4.68 -0.88 -43.28
N GLN A 333 4.66 -1.88 -42.40
CA GLN A 333 5.73 -2.13 -41.41
C GLN A 333 7.10 -2.30 -42.08
N SER A 334 7.17 -3.07 -43.18
CA SER A 334 8.41 -3.24 -43.95
C SER A 334 8.91 -1.91 -44.54
N SER A 335 8.01 -1.05 -45.00
CA SER A 335 8.36 0.27 -45.51
C SER A 335 8.87 1.22 -44.42
N ALA A 336 8.28 1.17 -43.22
CA ALA A 336 8.69 1.96 -42.06
C ALA A 336 10.10 1.54 -41.59
N LEU A 337 10.33 0.23 -41.45
CA LEU A 337 11.63 -0.33 -41.09
C LEU A 337 12.73 0.00 -42.13
N ARG A 338 12.38 0.05 -43.42
CA ARG A 338 13.32 0.46 -44.48
C ARG A 338 13.72 1.94 -44.36
N LYS A 339 12.77 2.82 -44.02
CA LYS A 339 13.05 4.25 -43.80
C LYS A 339 13.95 4.46 -42.60
N GLU A 340 13.66 3.77 -41.48
CA GLU A 340 14.47 3.82 -40.26
C GLU A 340 15.91 3.31 -40.52
N ASN A 341 16.06 2.19 -41.22
CA ASN A 341 17.38 1.68 -41.61
C ASN A 341 18.15 2.66 -42.51
N ALA A 342 17.48 3.38 -43.41
CA ALA A 342 18.12 4.39 -44.24
C ALA A 342 18.59 5.59 -43.41
N GLN A 343 17.80 6.02 -42.43
CA GLN A 343 18.15 7.10 -41.51
C GLN A 343 19.35 6.72 -40.63
N LEU A 344 19.34 5.53 -40.03
CA LEU A 344 20.46 5.04 -39.21
C LEU A 344 21.76 4.93 -40.03
N ARG A 345 21.69 4.49 -41.29
CA ARG A 345 22.86 4.47 -42.19
C ARG A 345 23.40 5.87 -42.48
N GLN A 346 22.51 6.84 -42.64
CA GLN A 346 22.91 8.24 -42.85
C GLN A 346 23.57 8.83 -41.60
N GLU A 347 23.06 8.50 -40.42
CA GLU A 347 23.63 8.92 -39.13
C GLU A 347 25.01 8.29 -38.88
N ILE A 348 25.17 6.98 -39.17
CA ILE A 348 26.47 6.30 -39.12
C ILE A 348 27.47 6.96 -40.07
N ALA A 349 27.08 7.27 -41.31
CA ALA A 349 27.97 7.93 -42.27
C ALA A 349 28.39 9.35 -41.82
N LEU A 350 27.50 10.09 -41.13
CA LEU A 350 27.83 11.39 -40.55
C LEU A 350 28.81 11.27 -39.38
N LEU A 351 28.61 10.27 -38.50
CA LEU A 351 29.50 10.00 -37.36
C LEU A 351 30.89 9.51 -37.83
N GLU A 352 30.95 8.70 -38.89
CA GLU A 352 32.21 8.26 -39.51
C GLU A 352 32.97 9.44 -40.14
N LEU A 353 32.25 10.39 -40.78
CA LEU A 353 32.85 11.61 -41.32
C LEU A 353 33.43 12.49 -40.19
N GLN A 354 32.69 12.65 -39.08
CA GLN A 354 33.16 13.40 -37.90
C GLN A 354 34.40 12.76 -37.27
N ASN A 355 34.39 11.44 -37.10
CA ASN A 355 35.55 10.71 -36.56
C ASN A 355 36.77 10.78 -37.49
N SER A 356 36.56 10.78 -38.81
CA SER A 356 37.64 10.92 -39.80
C SER A 356 38.26 12.32 -39.78
N SER A 357 37.45 13.38 -39.56
CA SER A 357 37.98 14.73 -39.36
C SER A 357 38.78 14.90 -38.05
N ASP A 358 38.41 14.18 -37.00
CA ASP A 358 39.13 14.20 -35.72
C ASP A 358 40.45 13.41 -35.78
N GLN A 359 40.52 12.34 -36.59
CA GLN A 359 41.76 11.61 -36.83
C GLN A 359 42.79 12.43 -37.64
N GLY A 360 42.35 13.23 -38.62
CA GLY A 360 43.23 14.10 -39.41
C GLY A 360 43.97 15.17 -38.59
N ASN A 361 43.32 15.70 -37.53
CA ASN A 361 43.96 16.63 -36.59
C ASN A 361 45.01 15.93 -35.70
N THR A 362 44.85 14.63 -35.44
CA THR A 362 45.74 13.89 -34.54
C THR A 362 47.07 13.55 -35.23
N GLU A 363 47.06 13.20 -36.53
CA GLU A 363 48.28 12.92 -37.30
C GLU A 363 49.15 14.18 -37.52
N GLN A 364 48.55 15.36 -37.76
CA GLN A 364 49.31 16.61 -37.89
C GLN A 364 50.01 17.01 -36.58
N VAL A 365 49.32 16.88 -35.44
CA VAL A 365 49.91 17.20 -34.12
C VAL A 365 51.02 16.22 -33.75
N VAL A 366 50.89 14.93 -34.08
CA VAL A 366 51.96 13.94 -33.83
C VAL A 366 53.19 14.25 -34.67
N THR A 367 53.02 14.61 -35.95
CA THR A 367 54.14 14.93 -36.85
C THR A 367 54.87 16.20 -36.38
N GLU A 368 54.13 17.24 -36.00
CA GLU A 368 54.68 18.50 -35.52
C GLU A 368 55.42 18.36 -34.17
N VAL A 369 54.93 17.47 -33.29
CA VAL A 369 55.62 17.12 -32.03
C VAL A 369 56.89 16.31 -32.29
N MET A 370 56.88 15.39 -33.27
CA MET A 370 58.08 14.63 -33.65
C MET A 370 59.16 15.51 -34.28
N ASP A 371 58.78 16.46 -35.14
CA ASP A 371 59.71 17.42 -35.75
C ASP A 371 60.33 18.36 -34.71
N LYS A 372 59.54 18.87 -33.75
CA LYS A 372 60.07 19.64 -32.60
C LYS A 372 61.02 18.80 -31.74
N ALA A 373 60.72 17.52 -31.53
CA ALA A 373 61.59 16.62 -30.76
C ALA A 373 62.92 16.32 -31.49
N ALA A 374 62.93 16.30 -32.83
CA ALA A 374 64.15 16.15 -33.63
C ALA A 374 65.01 17.43 -33.59
N TYR A 375 64.40 18.60 -33.74
CA TYR A 375 65.07 19.90 -33.63
C TYR A 375 65.74 20.09 -32.26
N ASN A 376 65.01 19.81 -31.17
CA ASN A 376 65.54 19.94 -29.81
C ASN A 376 66.73 19.01 -29.54
N ARG A 377 66.76 17.80 -30.13
CA ARG A 377 67.92 16.89 -30.01
C ARG A 377 69.17 17.46 -30.67
N LEU A 378 69.01 18.06 -31.84
CA LEU A 378 70.08 18.70 -32.60
C LEU A 378 70.65 19.91 -31.83
N GLU A 379 69.77 20.71 -31.22
CA GLU A 379 70.18 21.85 -30.40
C GLU A 379 70.89 21.43 -29.12
N ILE A 380 70.44 20.36 -28.45
CA ILE A 380 71.15 19.77 -27.31
C ILE A 380 72.54 19.26 -27.72
N GLU A 381 72.68 18.65 -28.89
CA GLU A 381 73.99 18.18 -29.38
C GLU A 381 74.94 19.36 -29.67
N ASN A 382 74.42 20.43 -30.27
CA ASN A 382 75.19 21.65 -30.52
C ASN A 382 75.58 22.35 -29.22
N LEU A 383 74.68 22.43 -28.24
CA LEU A 383 74.97 22.96 -26.91
C LEU A 383 76.02 22.10 -26.19
N LYS A 384 75.97 20.77 -26.31
CA LYS A 384 77.02 19.89 -25.78
C LYS A 384 78.38 20.19 -26.42
N LYS A 385 78.44 20.33 -27.74
CA LYS A 385 79.68 20.70 -28.45
C LYS A 385 80.20 22.07 -28.01
N LEU A 386 79.32 23.05 -27.82
CA LEU A 386 79.68 24.38 -27.31
C LEU A 386 80.22 24.31 -25.88
N VAL A 387 79.57 23.55 -24.99
CA VAL A 387 80.03 23.35 -23.62
C VAL A 387 81.39 22.66 -23.59
N SER A 388 81.61 21.63 -24.40
CA SER A 388 82.92 20.99 -24.53
C SER A 388 84.01 21.96 -25.04
N ALA A 389 83.69 22.77 -26.04
CA ALA A 389 84.61 23.78 -26.57
C ALA A 389 84.91 24.92 -25.56
N LEU A 390 83.94 25.29 -24.72
CA LEU A 390 84.13 26.27 -23.65
C LEU A 390 84.92 25.68 -22.49
N GLN A 391 84.75 24.40 -22.17
CA GLN A 391 85.54 23.70 -21.15
C GLN A 391 87.01 23.55 -21.56
N GLU A 392 87.30 23.25 -22.83
CA GLU A 392 88.67 23.22 -23.37
C GLU A 392 89.36 24.60 -23.33
N LYS A 393 88.59 25.69 -23.50
CA LYS A 393 89.10 27.07 -23.46
C LYS A 393 89.34 27.65 -22.06
N THR A 394 88.95 26.93 -21.01
CA THR A 394 89.20 27.29 -19.59
C THR A 394 90.38 26.55 -18.96
N THR A 395 91.13 25.77 -19.75
CA THR A 395 92.28 24.97 -19.30
C THR A 395 93.61 25.38 -19.97
N ASP A 396 93.73 26.66 -20.36
CA ASP A 396 95.03 27.31 -20.64
C ASP A 396 95.35 28.35 -19.55
#